data_AF-A0A941TXN1-F1
#
_entry.id   AF-A0A941TXN1-F1
#
_cell.length_a   1.000
_cell.length_b   1.000
_cell.length_c   1.000
_cell.angle_alpha   90.00
_cell.angle_beta   90.00
_cell.angle_gamma   90.00
#
_symmetry.space_group_name_H-M   'P 1'
#
loop_
_entity.id
_entity.type
_entity.pdbx_description
1 polymer ?
#
loop_
_entity_poly.entity_id
_entity_poly.type
_entity_poly.pdbx_seq_one_letter_code
_entity_poly.pdbx_strand_id
1 'polypeptide(L)'
;MTPLKLDDPLAAATPPPAPEERPAEKPAATPRPPRTRTRSGGGARKTAAASPQVDAPTDGEHQAWRSWGRGTRAQTYKLPDQLIEELDARTTTLNLPIGMTVAAAIVAALDLKDDELITLVERAEEARERGRRAARRLH
;
A
#
# COMPACT_ATOMS: atom_id res chain seq x y z
N MET A 1 -42.45 6.44 -39.50
CA MET A 1 -42.61 5.67 -40.75
C MET A 1 -41.42 5.98 -41.64
N THR A 2 -40.48 5.04 -41.77
CA THR A 2 -39.34 5.06 -42.71
C THR A 2 -39.79 4.52 -44.07
N PRO A 3 -39.13 4.91 -45.18
CA PRO A 3 -38.07 4.05 -45.77
C PRO A 3 -36.85 4.87 -46.30
N LEU A 4 -35.57 4.47 -46.12
CA LEU A 4 -34.77 3.42 -46.81
C LEU A 4 -34.89 3.53 -48.35
N LYS A 5 -33.88 3.58 -49.21
CA LYS A 5 -32.44 3.22 -49.28
C LYS A 5 -31.91 3.91 -50.59
N LEU A 6 -30.64 4.00 -50.94
CA LEU A 6 -29.85 2.88 -51.50
C LEU A 6 -28.50 3.42 -52.04
N ASP A 7 -27.41 2.77 -51.62
CA ASP A 7 -26.14 2.44 -52.31
C ASP A 7 -25.27 3.57 -52.92
N ASP A 8 -23.95 3.55 -52.83
CA ASP A 8 -23.08 2.44 -53.23
C ASP A 8 -21.68 2.51 -52.55
N PRO A 9 -20.99 1.36 -52.39
CA PRO A 9 -19.90 1.08 -51.46
C PRO A 9 -18.52 1.21 -52.13
N LEU A 10 -17.49 0.75 -51.41
CA LEU A 10 -16.14 0.41 -51.90
C LEU A 10 -15.03 1.44 -51.57
N ALA A 11 -14.55 1.43 -50.32
CA ALA A 11 -13.12 1.67 -50.05
C ALA A 11 -12.73 1.04 -48.70
N ALA A 12 -12.41 -0.25 -48.77
CA ALA A 12 -11.38 -0.94 -48.01
C ALA A 12 -11.22 -0.62 -46.50
N ALA A 13 -11.76 -1.53 -45.69
CA ALA A 13 -11.16 -1.89 -44.41
C ALA A 13 -9.67 -2.22 -44.61
N THR A 14 -8.78 -1.43 -43.99
CA THR A 14 -7.38 -1.80 -43.83
C THR A 14 -7.20 -2.34 -42.41
N PRO A 15 -6.96 -3.66 -42.23
CA PRO A 15 -6.66 -4.22 -40.91
C PRO A 15 -5.27 -3.77 -40.40
N PRO A 16 -5.05 -3.76 -39.08
CA PRO A 16 -3.78 -3.34 -38.48
C PRO A 16 -2.63 -4.27 -38.89
N PRO A 17 -1.39 -3.77 -39.02
CA PRO A 17 -0.24 -4.65 -39.25
C PRO A 17 -0.05 -5.61 -38.07
N ALA A 18 0.07 -6.89 -38.41
CA ALA A 18 0.36 -8.01 -37.53
C ALA A 18 1.74 -7.86 -36.85
N PRO A 19 1.94 -8.48 -35.68
CA PRO A 19 3.16 -8.33 -34.88
C PRO A 19 4.37 -8.94 -35.59
N GLU A 20 5.45 -8.17 -35.70
CA GLU A 20 6.76 -8.65 -36.13
C GLU A 20 7.30 -9.68 -35.15
N GLU A 21 7.38 -10.93 -35.61
CA GLU A 21 8.18 -12.00 -35.02
C GLU A 21 9.65 -11.59 -35.01
N ARG A 22 10.21 -11.33 -33.83
CA ARG A 22 11.66 -11.24 -33.65
C ARG A 22 12.22 -12.60 -33.21
N PRO A 23 13.35 -13.05 -33.80
CA PRO A 23 13.88 -14.39 -33.58
C PRO A 23 14.29 -14.66 -32.12
N ALA A 24 14.13 -15.92 -31.74
CA ALA A 24 14.60 -16.49 -30.49
C ALA A 24 16.14 -16.43 -30.36
N GLU A 25 16.65 -15.73 -29.35
CA GLU A 25 17.96 -16.00 -28.77
C GLU A 25 17.79 -16.57 -27.36
N LYS A 26 18.35 -17.76 -27.18
CA LYS A 26 18.45 -18.53 -25.94
C LYS A 26 19.95 -18.68 -25.64
N PRO A 27 20.35 -19.14 -24.44
CA PRO A 27 20.57 -18.37 -23.23
C PRO A 27 22.07 -18.38 -22.82
N ALA A 28 22.58 -17.29 -22.25
CA ALA A 28 23.88 -17.27 -21.56
C ALA A 28 23.96 -16.01 -20.68
N ALA A 29 24.47 -15.98 -19.46
CA ALA A 29 24.98 -16.98 -18.55
C ALA A 29 24.86 -16.38 -17.14
N THR A 30 24.46 -17.18 -16.15
CA THR A 30 24.48 -16.79 -14.74
C THR A 30 25.91 -16.93 -14.19
N PRO A 31 26.56 -15.88 -13.66
CA PRO A 31 27.70 -16.08 -12.78
C PRO A 31 27.21 -16.34 -11.36
N ARG A 32 27.44 -17.58 -10.92
CA ARG A 32 27.32 -18.09 -9.55
C ARG A 32 28.38 -17.42 -8.64
N PRO A 33 28.11 -17.20 -7.34
CA PRO A 33 28.95 -16.36 -6.46
C PRO A 33 30.27 -17.00 -6.07
N PRO A 34 31.32 -16.21 -5.73
CA PRO A 34 32.47 -16.73 -5.01
C PRO A 34 32.11 -17.03 -3.55
N ARG A 35 32.38 -18.27 -3.15
CA ARG A 35 32.32 -18.76 -1.78
C ARG A 35 33.60 -18.41 -1.01
N THR A 36 33.41 -18.33 0.31
CA THR A 36 34.36 -18.61 1.41
C THR A 36 35.53 -17.67 1.66
N ARG A 37 35.46 -17.00 2.83
CA ARG A 37 36.49 -17.18 3.86
C ARG A 37 35.89 -16.99 5.26
N THR A 38 35.71 -18.09 5.96
CA THR A 38 35.65 -18.17 7.42
C THR A 38 37.00 -17.72 7.96
N ARG A 39 37.04 -16.61 8.72
CA ARG A 39 38.14 -16.33 9.65
C ARG A 39 37.58 -16.38 11.05
N SER A 40 37.81 -17.53 11.68
CA SER A 40 37.74 -17.69 13.12
C SER A 40 38.94 -16.97 13.75
N GLY A 41 38.67 -16.26 14.83
CA GLY A 41 39.62 -15.48 15.63
C GLY A 41 38.79 -14.51 16.45
N GLY A 42 38.42 -14.79 17.70
CA GLY A 42 39.28 -15.29 18.77
C GLY A 42 39.57 -14.09 19.67
N GLY A 43 38.87 -14.00 20.81
CA GLY A 43 39.11 -12.94 21.78
C GLY A 43 37.89 -12.61 22.63
N ALA A 44 37.80 -13.25 23.78
CA ALA A 44 36.80 -13.00 24.80
C ALA A 44 36.91 -11.59 25.39
N ARG A 45 35.77 -10.93 25.64
CA ARG A 45 35.59 -10.07 26.82
C ARG A 45 34.12 -9.98 27.19
N LYS A 46 33.79 -10.56 28.34
CA LYS A 46 32.55 -10.33 29.09
C LYS A 46 32.41 -8.83 29.34
N THR A 47 31.35 -8.25 28.81
CA THR A 47 30.71 -7.07 29.41
C THR A 47 29.23 -7.41 29.49
N ALA A 48 28.76 -7.65 30.72
CA ALA A 48 27.34 -7.78 31.00
C ALA A 48 26.73 -6.39 30.92
N ALA A 49 26.31 -5.99 29.72
CA ALA A 49 25.36 -4.91 29.56
C ALA A 49 23.97 -5.52 29.77
N ALA A 50 23.31 -5.13 30.86
CA ALA A 50 21.92 -5.44 31.10
C ALA A 50 21.11 -4.95 29.89
N SER A 51 20.67 -5.88 29.04
CA SER A 51 19.72 -5.57 27.99
C SER A 51 18.40 -5.20 28.70
N PRO A 52 17.74 -4.09 28.34
CA PRO A 52 16.38 -3.88 28.80
C PRO A 52 15.56 -5.06 28.27
N GLN A 53 15.09 -5.91 29.17
CA GLN A 53 14.03 -6.86 28.89
C GLN A 53 12.82 -6.01 28.51
N VAL A 54 12.60 -5.86 27.21
CA VAL A 54 11.29 -5.50 26.72
C VAL A 54 10.43 -6.71 27.02
N ASP A 55 9.56 -6.59 28.01
CA ASP A 55 8.47 -7.53 28.23
C ASP A 55 7.67 -7.61 26.94
N ALA A 56 7.99 -8.62 26.12
CA ALA A 56 7.20 -8.96 24.97
C ALA A 56 5.83 -9.42 25.52
N PRO A 57 4.70 -8.85 25.05
CA PRO A 57 3.41 -9.40 25.37
C PRO A 57 3.41 -10.83 24.82
N THR A 58 3.46 -11.80 25.74
CA THR A 58 3.27 -13.20 25.42
C THR A 58 1.82 -13.47 25.72
N ASP A 59 0.98 -13.37 24.69
CA ASP A 59 -0.30 -14.07 24.65
C ASP A 59 -0.78 -14.21 23.21
N GLY A 60 -0.95 -15.47 22.79
CA GLY A 60 -2.02 -15.89 21.89
C GLY A 60 -1.89 -15.52 20.42
N GLU A 61 -1.54 -16.53 19.62
CA GLU A 61 -1.85 -16.61 18.19
C GLU A 61 -1.08 -15.64 17.29
N HIS A 62 -0.11 -16.20 16.55
CA HIS A 62 0.11 -15.77 15.18
C HIS A 62 -1.15 -16.07 14.36
N GLN A 63 -2.20 -15.30 14.61
CA GLN A 63 -3.44 -15.31 13.86
C GLN A 63 -3.04 -15.10 12.40
N ALA A 64 -3.46 -16.00 11.51
CA ALA A 64 -3.20 -15.89 10.08
C ALA A 64 -3.60 -14.48 9.64
N TRP A 65 -2.61 -13.62 9.40
CA TRP A 65 -2.75 -12.18 9.17
C TRP A 65 -3.66 -11.95 7.95
N ARG A 66 -4.96 -11.94 8.20
CA ARG A 66 -6.11 -11.89 7.29
C ARG A 66 -5.81 -12.17 5.81
N SER A 67 -6.19 -13.36 5.34
CA SER A 67 -6.22 -13.67 3.90
C SER A 67 -7.49 -13.10 3.25
N TRP A 68 -7.33 -12.14 2.35
CA TRP A 68 -8.43 -11.58 1.56
C TRP A 68 -8.56 -12.30 0.20
N GLY A 69 -9.78 -12.41 -0.33
CA GLY A 69 -10.04 -12.99 -1.64
C GLY A 69 -9.41 -12.19 -2.79
N ARG A 70 -9.30 -12.78 -3.98
CA ARG A 70 -8.61 -12.18 -5.15
C ARG A 70 -9.30 -10.94 -5.76
N GLY A 71 -10.44 -10.51 -5.22
CA GLY A 71 -11.21 -9.38 -5.75
C GLY A 71 -10.69 -8.05 -5.23
N THR A 72 -10.35 -7.13 -6.13
CA THR A 72 -10.05 -5.74 -5.80
C THR A 72 -11.12 -4.83 -6.39
N ARG A 73 -11.60 -3.87 -5.60
CA ARG A 73 -12.49 -2.80 -6.07
C ARG A 73 -11.87 -1.45 -5.71
N ALA A 74 -11.86 -0.53 -6.66
CA ALA A 74 -11.42 0.83 -6.42
C ALA A 74 -12.54 1.63 -5.73
N GLN A 75 -12.20 2.35 -4.67
CA GLN A 75 -13.05 3.34 -4.04
C GLN A 75 -12.24 4.62 -3.82
N THR A 76 -12.88 5.77 -4.06
CA THR A 76 -12.24 7.09 -3.90
C THR A 76 -12.93 7.84 -2.78
N TYR A 77 -12.15 8.25 -1.79
CA TYR A 77 -12.62 9.07 -0.67
C TYR A 77 -11.82 10.39 -0.67
N LYS A 78 -12.52 11.49 -0.39
CA LYS A 78 -11.87 12.78 -0.19
C LYS A 78 -11.47 12.90 1.28
N LEU A 79 -10.18 13.15 1.51
CA LEU A 79 -9.62 13.41 2.84
C LEU A 79 -9.34 14.90 3.00
N PRO A 80 -9.41 15.46 4.22
CA PRO A 80 -8.96 16.82 4.48
C PRO A 80 -7.45 16.96 4.18
N ASP A 81 -7.05 18.10 3.59
CA ASP A 81 -5.65 18.34 3.20
C ASP A 81 -4.69 18.22 4.39
N GLN A 82 -5.08 18.73 5.57
CA GLN A 82 -4.30 18.61 6.81
C GLN A 82 -4.02 17.14 7.19
N LEU A 83 -4.99 16.24 6.97
CA LEU A 83 -4.79 14.82 7.24
C LEU A 83 -3.84 14.18 6.22
N ILE A 84 -3.89 14.63 4.96
CA ILE A 84 -2.94 14.20 3.92
C ILE A 84 -1.52 14.66 4.28
N GLU A 85 -1.35 15.91 4.70
CA GLU A 85 -0.05 16.45 5.15
C GLU A 85 0.50 15.69 6.35
N GLU A 86 -0.32 15.42 7.37
CA GLU A 86 0.09 14.62 8.53
C GLU A 86 0.49 13.19 8.15
N LEU A 87 -0.27 12.57 7.25
CA LEU A 87 0.01 11.24 6.75
C LEU A 87 1.30 11.21 5.92
N ASP A 88 1.53 12.20 5.06
CA ASP A 88 2.74 12.31 4.23
C ASP A 88 3.99 12.54 5.09
N ALA A 89 3.91 13.43 6.08
CA ALA A 89 4.99 13.66 7.03
C ALA A 89 5.35 12.38 7.81
N ARG A 90 4.33 11.64 8.26
CA ARG A 90 4.52 10.40 9.03
C ARG A 90 5.08 9.27 8.17
N THR A 91 4.58 9.11 6.95
CA THR A 91 5.05 8.08 6.01
C THR A 91 6.47 8.36 5.53
N THR A 92 6.82 9.62 5.30
CA THR A 92 8.19 10.06 5.02
C THR A 92 9.13 9.74 6.17
N THR A 93 8.75 10.08 7.41
CA THR A 93 9.55 9.81 8.61
C THR A 93 9.80 8.32 8.82
N LEU A 94 8.78 7.49 8.57
CA LEU A 94 8.85 6.04 8.75
C LEU A 94 9.36 5.29 7.51
N ASN A 95 9.58 6.00 6.39
CA ASN A 95 9.91 5.45 5.08
C ASN A 95 8.95 4.32 4.65
N LEU A 96 7.64 4.56 4.80
CA LEU A 96 6.58 3.61 4.47
C LEU A 96 5.75 4.09 3.25
N PRO A 97 5.29 3.18 2.37
CA PRO A 97 4.38 3.57 1.29
C PRO A 97 3.02 4.02 1.85
N ILE A 98 2.54 5.19 1.42
CA ILE A 98 1.29 5.78 1.92
C ILE A 98 0.09 4.83 1.80
N GLY A 99 -0.05 4.14 0.68
CA GLY A 99 -1.15 3.19 0.47
C GLY A 99 -1.11 2.01 1.46
N MET A 100 0.08 1.53 1.82
CA MET A 100 0.25 0.47 2.81
C MET A 100 -0.07 0.97 4.22
N THR A 101 0.31 2.20 4.55
CA THR A 101 -0.01 2.82 5.84
C THR A 101 -1.51 3.04 6.01
N VAL A 102 -2.20 3.49 4.96
CA VAL A 102 -3.67 3.62 4.97
C VAL A 102 -4.33 2.25 5.11
N ALA A 103 -3.87 1.24 4.36
CA ALA A 103 -4.39 -0.12 4.48
C ALA A 103 -4.20 -0.68 5.91
N ALA A 104 -3.02 -0.48 6.51
CA ALA A 104 -2.76 -0.90 7.88
C ALA A 104 -3.66 -0.19 8.89
N ALA A 105 -3.89 1.13 8.72
CA ALA A 105 -4.80 1.89 9.57
C ALA A 105 -6.25 1.41 9.46
N ILE A 106 -6.71 1.08 8.26
CA ILE A 106 -8.05 0.51 8.04
C ILE A 106 -8.16 -0.86 8.71
N VAL A 107 -7.16 -1.73 8.54
CA VAL A 107 -7.16 -3.07 9.18
C VAL A 107 -7.23 -2.93 10.69
N ALA A 108 -6.43 -2.03 11.28
CA ALA A 108 -6.45 -1.75 12.71
C ALA A 108 -7.81 -1.21 13.17
N ALA A 109 -8.46 -0.34 12.39
CA ALA A 109 -9.80 0.15 12.70
C ALA A 109 -10.86 -0.96 12.67
N LEU A 110 -10.69 -1.96 11.80
CA LEU A 110 -11.56 -3.15 11.73
C LEU A 110 -11.31 -4.17 12.86
N ASP A 111 -10.29 -3.96 13.70
CA ASP A 111 -10.03 -4.77 14.89
C ASP A 111 -10.60 -4.11 16.17
N LEU A 112 -11.09 -2.87 16.08
CA LEU A 112 -11.72 -2.17 17.20
C LEU A 112 -13.12 -2.74 17.50
N LYS A 113 -13.53 -2.63 18.75
CA LYS A 113 -14.94 -2.89 19.13
C LYS A 113 -15.84 -1.79 18.58
N ASP A 114 -17.12 -2.09 18.40
CA ASP A 114 -18.10 -1.15 17.85
C ASP A 114 -18.12 0.19 18.61
N ASP A 115 -18.14 0.16 19.96
CA ASP A 115 -18.12 1.38 20.79
C ASP A 115 -16.84 2.22 20.60
N GLU A 116 -15.69 1.55 20.40
CA GLU A 116 -14.40 2.20 20.17
C GLU A 116 -14.34 2.82 18.78
N LEU A 117 -14.86 2.12 17.77
CA LEU A 117 -14.97 2.62 16.41
C LEU A 117 -15.91 3.83 16.33
N ILE A 118 -17.07 3.78 16.99
CA ILE A 118 -18.01 4.90 17.09
C ILE A 118 -17.32 6.11 17.72
N THR A 119 -16.67 5.92 18.87
CA THR A 119 -15.92 7.00 19.55
C THR A 119 -14.83 7.59 18.66
N LEU A 120 -14.13 6.76 17.89
CA LEU A 120 -13.09 7.21 16.96
C LEU A 120 -13.68 8.07 15.83
N VAL A 121 -14.83 7.67 15.27
CA VAL A 121 -15.53 8.41 14.22
C VAL A 121 -16.02 9.76 14.74
N GLU A 122 -16.66 9.80 15.91
CA GLU A 122 -17.12 11.05 16.53
C GLU A 122 -15.97 12.04 16.73
N ARG A 123 -14.83 11.58 17.26
CA ARG A 123 -13.63 12.42 17.41
C ARG A 123 -13.10 12.93 16.08
N ALA A 124 -13.13 12.10 15.04
CA ALA A 124 -12.71 12.50 13.69
C ALA A 124 -13.65 13.56 13.10
N GLU A 125 -14.96 13.44 13.31
CA GLU A 125 -15.94 14.45 12.89
C GLU A 125 -15.73 15.78 13.62
N GLU A 126 -15.50 15.75 14.93
CA GLU A 126 -15.20 16.95 15.71
C GLU A 126 -13.91 17.64 15.23
N ALA A 127 -12.85 16.87 14.95
CA ALA A 127 -11.60 17.40 14.41
C ALA A 127 -11.82 18.08 13.05
N ARG A 128 -12.56 17.42 12.16
CA ARG A 128 -12.92 17.96 10.85
C ARG A 128 -13.71 19.26 10.97
N GLU A 129 -14.69 19.30 11.88
CA GLU A 129 -15.52 20.47 12.10
C GLU A 129 -14.70 21.63 12.69
N ARG A 130 -13.77 21.36 13.62
CA ARG A 130 -12.82 22.36 14.10
C ARG A 130 -11.97 22.93 12.96
N GLY A 131 -11.46 22.08 12.07
CA GLY A 131 -10.72 22.49 10.87
C GLY A 131 -11.56 23.40 9.95
N ARG A 132 -12.82 23.04 9.68
CA ARG A 132 -13.74 23.88 8.88
C ARG A 132 -13.98 25.25 9.50
N ARG A 133 -14.19 25.31 10.82
CA ARG A 133 -14.39 26.58 11.52
C ARG A 133 -13.13 27.45 11.51
N ALA A 134 -11.96 26.85 11.67
CA ALA A 134 -10.69 27.58 11.58
C ALA A 134 -10.49 28.18 10.19
N ALA A 135 -10.71 27.41 9.12
CA ALA A 135 -10.62 27.89 7.75
C ALA A 135 -11.56 29.08 7.47
N ARG A 136 -12.80 29.03 7.96
CA ARG A 136 -13.77 30.14 7.82
C ARG A 136 -13.39 31.44 8.54
N ARG A 137 -12.49 31.39 9.54
CA ARG A 137 -12.04 32.58 10.26
C ARG A 137 -10.83 33.26 9.61
N LEU A 138 -10.16 32.56 8.69
CA LEU A 138 -9.00 33.05 7.95
C LEU A 138 -9.39 33.73 6.62
N HIS A 139 -10.65 33.56 6.19
CA HIS A 139 -11.27 34.19 5.04
C HIS A 139 -12.21 35.31 5.48
#